data_AF-A0A4W2CX22-F1
#
_entry.id   AF-A0A4W2CX22-F1
#
_cell.length_a   1.000
_cell.length_b   1.000
_cell.length_c   1.000
_cell.angle_alpha   90.00
_cell.angle_beta   90.00
_cell.angle_gamma   90.00
#
_symmetry.space_group_name_H-M   'P 1'
#
loop_
_entity.id
_entity.type
_entity.pdbx_description
1 polymer ?
#
loop_
_entity_poly.entity_id
_entity_poly.type
_entity_poly.pdbx_seq_one_letter_code
_entity_poly.pdbx_strand_id
1 'polypeptide(L)'
;MALRSRSWELLPVCRNPGCRVAAFSTSAKPVVKPEADPVGNEAVAPEFTNRNPRNLELLAVARKERGWGTVWPSREFWHRLRVIRSQHHIEALVEHRNGQVVVSASTREWAIKKHLYSTKSVVACESVGRVLAQRCLEAGINFMVYQPTPWEAASDSMKRLQIGMIEGGVVLQEPRRIYE
;
A
#
# COMPACT_ATOMS: atom_id res chain seq x y z
N MET A 1 -88.63 -7.25 -73.01
CA MET A 1 -89.71 -6.32 -72.61
C MET A 1 -89.82 -6.33 -71.09
N ALA A 2 -90.29 -5.20 -70.51
CA ALA A 2 -90.52 -4.88 -69.09
C ALA A 2 -89.25 -4.55 -68.26
N LEU A 3 -88.88 -3.27 -68.06
CA LEU A 3 -89.47 -2.19 -67.21
C LEU A 3 -89.13 -2.37 -65.71
N ARG A 4 -88.11 -1.65 -65.24
CA ARG A 4 -88.18 -0.46 -64.34
C ARG A 4 -88.64 -0.75 -62.90
N SER A 5 -87.79 -0.35 -61.95
CA SER A 5 -88.23 0.52 -60.86
C SER A 5 -87.12 1.52 -60.52
N ARG A 6 -87.47 2.81 -60.57
CA ARG A 6 -86.70 3.95 -60.10
C ARG A 6 -87.21 4.28 -58.70
N SER A 7 -86.33 4.50 -57.75
CA SER A 7 -86.56 5.41 -56.63
C SER A 7 -85.54 6.54 -56.72
N TRP A 8 -86.04 7.76 -56.56
CA TRP A 8 -85.30 9.02 -56.53
C TRP A 8 -85.08 9.42 -55.07
N GLU A 9 -83.96 10.06 -54.78
CA GLU A 9 -83.82 11.30 -53.98
C GLU A 9 -82.32 11.65 -53.94
N LEU A 10 -81.89 12.58 -54.80
CA LEU A 10 -81.68 14.02 -54.57
C LEU A 10 -80.42 14.35 -53.75
N LEU A 11 -79.45 14.93 -54.49
CA LEU A 11 -78.20 15.57 -54.06
C LEU A 11 -78.49 16.91 -53.32
N PRO A 12 -77.51 17.56 -52.66
CA PRO A 12 -76.61 18.41 -53.46
C PRO A 12 -75.12 18.37 -53.08
N VAL A 13 -74.37 18.58 -54.15
CA VAL A 13 -72.95 18.91 -54.29
C VAL A 13 -72.56 20.17 -53.50
N CYS A 14 -71.35 20.15 -52.92
CA CYS A 14 -70.42 21.30 -52.93
C CYS A 14 -68.97 20.79 -53.03
N ARG A 15 -68.19 21.38 -53.94
CA ARG A 15 -66.86 20.96 -54.42
C ARG A 15 -65.71 21.72 -53.72
N ASN A 16 -64.67 20.97 -53.32
CA ASN A 16 -63.20 21.23 -53.33
C ASN A 16 -62.61 22.45 -52.58
N PRO A 17 -61.28 22.54 -52.29
CA PRO A 17 -60.14 21.68 -52.67
C PRO A 17 -59.24 21.25 -51.47
N GLY A 18 -58.23 20.42 -51.76
CA GLY A 18 -57.48 19.67 -50.76
C GLY A 18 -56.44 20.43 -49.92
N CYS A 19 -55.98 19.73 -48.88
CA CYS A 19 -54.62 19.81 -48.37
C CYS A 19 -54.35 18.50 -47.60
N ARG A 20 -53.56 17.59 -48.19
CA ARG A 20 -53.07 16.41 -47.48
C ARG A 20 -52.13 16.89 -46.39
N VAL A 21 -52.51 16.73 -45.12
CA VAL A 21 -51.59 16.89 -44.00
C VAL A 21 -51.29 15.51 -43.47
N ALA A 22 -50.13 14.98 -43.85
CA ALA A 22 -49.55 13.82 -43.19
C ALA A 22 -49.22 14.23 -41.76
N ALA A 23 -49.80 13.54 -40.77
CA ALA A 23 -49.40 13.69 -39.38
C ALA A 23 -48.00 13.08 -39.22
N PHE A 24 -46.96 13.90 -39.39
CA PHE A 24 -45.61 13.54 -38.98
C PHE A 24 -45.57 13.52 -37.45
N SER A 25 -45.73 12.31 -36.90
CA SER A 25 -45.38 11.98 -35.52
C SER A 25 -43.86 12.12 -35.35
N THR A 26 -43.38 13.33 -35.09
CA THR A 26 -42.01 13.55 -34.62
C THR A 26 -41.94 13.18 -33.13
N SER A 27 -41.68 11.91 -32.84
CA SER A 27 -41.11 11.54 -31.54
C SER A 27 -39.72 12.16 -31.46
N ALA A 28 -39.60 13.27 -30.73
CA ALA A 28 -38.31 13.83 -30.37
C ALA A 28 -37.63 12.83 -29.43
N LYS A 29 -36.71 12.02 -29.98
CA LYS A 29 -35.73 11.33 -29.15
C LYS A 29 -35.04 12.42 -28.30
N PRO A 30 -34.92 12.24 -26.98
CA PRO A 30 -34.21 13.21 -26.15
C PRO A 30 -32.81 13.37 -26.74
N VAL A 31 -32.42 14.63 -26.98
CA VAL A 31 -31.08 14.99 -27.41
C VAL A 31 -30.13 14.43 -26.37
N VAL A 32 -29.43 13.37 -26.76
CA VAL A 32 -28.26 12.87 -26.02
C VAL A 32 -27.32 14.05 -25.94
N LYS A 33 -27.07 14.54 -24.71
CA LYS A 33 -26.05 15.56 -24.45
C LYS A 33 -24.79 15.10 -25.18
N PRO A 34 -24.06 15.98 -25.90
CA PRO A 34 -22.82 15.56 -26.53
C PRO A 34 -21.96 14.94 -25.43
N GLU A 35 -21.65 13.65 -25.57
CA GLU A 35 -20.68 12.99 -24.72
C GLU A 35 -19.41 13.80 -24.91
N ALA A 36 -19.04 14.57 -23.88
CA ALA A 36 -17.77 15.27 -23.87
C ALA A 36 -16.72 14.21 -24.19
N ASP A 37 -15.92 14.43 -25.25
CA ASP A 37 -14.82 13.55 -25.60
C ASP A 37 -14.07 13.24 -24.30
N PRO A 38 -13.98 11.97 -23.85
CA PRO A 38 -13.38 11.68 -22.57
C PRO A 38 -11.96 12.21 -22.67
N VAL A 39 -11.65 13.24 -21.87
CA VAL A 39 -10.31 13.80 -21.79
C VAL A 39 -9.44 12.61 -21.44
N GLY A 40 -8.56 12.17 -22.35
CA GLY A 40 -7.94 10.83 -22.29
C GLY A 40 -7.19 10.49 -20.99
N ASN A 41 -6.95 11.49 -20.14
CA ASN A 41 -6.36 11.38 -18.81
C ASN A 41 -7.36 10.94 -17.72
N GLU A 42 -8.67 10.97 -17.96
CA GLU A 42 -9.72 10.59 -17.01
C GLU A 42 -10.05 9.09 -17.07
N ALA A 43 -9.43 8.35 -18.00
CA ALA A 43 -9.57 6.90 -18.11
C ALA A 43 -8.83 6.18 -16.96
N VAL A 44 -9.45 6.17 -15.77
CA VAL A 44 -8.96 5.44 -14.59
C VAL A 44 -9.64 4.07 -14.50
N ALA A 45 -8.84 3.02 -14.33
CA ALA A 45 -9.37 1.68 -14.13
C ALA A 45 -10.17 1.58 -12.81
N PRO A 46 -11.27 0.81 -12.76
CA PRO A 46 -12.06 0.65 -11.54
C PRO A 46 -11.27 -0.04 -10.40
N GLU A 47 -10.28 -0.86 -10.74
CA GLU A 47 -9.38 -1.52 -9.78
C GLU A 47 -7.96 -0.99 -9.95
N PHE A 48 -7.37 -0.49 -8.86
CA PHE A 48 -6.00 -0.02 -8.82
C PHE A 48 -5.08 -1.10 -8.24
N THR A 49 -4.10 -1.55 -9.02
CA THR A 49 -3.15 -2.57 -8.59
C THR A 49 -1.79 -1.94 -8.25
N ASN A 50 -1.38 -2.02 -6.98
CA ASN A 50 -0.05 -1.58 -6.55
C ASN A 50 0.89 -2.79 -6.39
N ARG A 51 2.04 -2.75 -7.05
CA ARG A 51 3.05 -3.83 -7.03
C ARG A 51 4.14 -3.63 -5.96
N ASN A 52 4.14 -2.53 -5.21
CA ASN A 52 5.14 -2.26 -4.19
C ASN A 52 4.94 -3.18 -2.97
N PRO A 53 5.92 -4.03 -2.60
CA PRO A 53 5.80 -4.95 -1.47
C PRO A 53 5.61 -4.22 -0.13
N ARG A 54 6.21 -3.02 0.04
CA ARG A 54 6.17 -2.27 1.31
C ARG A 54 4.87 -1.48 1.51
N ASN A 55 4.02 -1.36 0.49
CA ASN A 55 2.84 -0.50 0.55
C ASN A 55 1.90 -0.90 1.70
N LEU A 56 1.59 -2.20 1.80
CA LEU A 56 0.68 -2.69 2.84
C LEU A 56 1.27 -2.60 4.24
N GLU A 57 2.59 -2.68 4.36
CA GLU A 57 3.33 -2.56 5.63
C GLU A 57 3.29 -1.12 6.15
N LEU A 58 3.54 -0.15 5.26
CA LEU A 58 3.49 1.28 5.59
C LEU A 58 2.09 1.75 5.97
N LEU A 59 1.05 1.18 5.34
CA LEU A 59 -0.35 1.43 5.69
C LEU A 59 -0.80 0.70 6.97
N ALA A 60 0.07 -0.11 7.59
CA ALA A 60 -0.23 -0.94 8.75
C ALA A 60 -1.36 -1.98 8.55
N VAL A 61 -1.67 -2.34 7.29
CA VAL A 61 -2.72 -3.32 6.93
C VAL A 61 -2.12 -4.70 6.63
N ALA A 62 -0.82 -4.77 6.30
CA ALA A 62 -0.14 -6.02 5.99
C ALA A 62 -0.27 -7.04 7.12
N ARG A 63 -0.63 -8.27 6.75
CA ARG A 63 -0.76 -9.39 7.69
C ARG A 63 0.59 -9.71 8.33
N LYS A 64 0.65 -9.75 9.66
CA LYS A 64 1.80 -10.29 10.42
C LYS A 64 1.67 -11.80 10.61
N GLU A 65 2.78 -12.50 10.81
CA GLU A 65 2.82 -13.96 11.03
C GLU A 65 2.40 -14.30 12.46
N ARG A 66 1.09 -14.28 12.72
CA ARG A 66 0.52 -14.66 14.01
C ARG A 66 0.68 -16.15 14.30
N GLY A 67 0.60 -16.51 15.58
CA GLY A 67 0.79 -17.87 16.07
C GLY A 67 2.14 -18.00 16.76
N TRP A 68 2.75 -19.20 16.68
CA TRP A 68 4.08 -19.47 17.22
C TRP A 68 4.22 -19.22 18.74
N GLY A 69 3.11 -19.27 19.49
CA GLY A 69 3.11 -18.94 20.92
C GLY A 69 3.95 -19.87 21.82
N THR A 70 4.30 -21.06 21.33
CA THR A 70 5.13 -22.05 22.04
C THR A 70 6.62 -21.94 21.73
N VAL A 71 7.02 -21.14 20.73
CA VAL A 71 8.42 -20.99 20.32
C VAL A 71 8.89 -19.56 20.49
N TRP A 72 10.18 -19.42 20.70
CA TRP A 72 10.85 -18.13 20.78
C TRP A 72 11.94 -18.07 19.70
N PRO A 73 12.14 -16.95 18.98
CA PRO A 73 11.42 -15.67 19.03
C PRO A 73 10.06 -15.71 18.29
N SER A 74 9.19 -14.72 18.54
CA SER A 74 7.89 -14.65 17.85
C SER A 74 8.07 -14.13 16.42
N ARG A 75 7.14 -14.48 15.52
CA ARG A 75 7.17 -14.05 14.11
C ARG A 75 6.16 -12.96 13.77
N GLU A 76 5.53 -12.36 14.79
CA GLU A 76 4.54 -11.30 14.62
C GLU A 76 5.22 -9.93 14.46
N PHE A 77 5.91 -9.72 13.33
CA PHE A 77 6.56 -8.46 12.96
C PHE A 77 6.63 -8.31 11.42
N TRP A 78 6.91 -7.12 10.91
CA TRP A 78 7.33 -6.90 9.52
C TRP A 78 8.85 -6.84 9.41
N HIS A 79 9.48 -6.02 10.24
CA HIS A 79 10.93 -5.90 10.37
C HIS A 79 11.38 -6.24 11.80
N ARG A 80 12.43 -7.05 11.92
CA ARG A 80 13.08 -7.34 13.21
C ARG A 80 14.51 -6.85 13.23
N LEU A 81 14.92 -6.36 14.39
CA LEU A 81 16.33 -6.12 14.70
C LEU A 81 16.95 -7.41 15.25
N ARG A 82 17.93 -7.95 14.55
CA ARG A 82 18.72 -9.10 14.98
C ARG A 82 20.15 -8.65 15.26
N VAL A 83 20.60 -8.83 16.49
CA VAL A 83 21.98 -8.49 16.89
C VAL A 83 22.74 -9.79 17.10
N ILE A 84 23.88 -9.92 16.42
CA ILE A 84 24.77 -11.07 16.51
C ILE A 84 26.08 -10.59 17.13
N ARG A 85 26.41 -11.14 18.30
CA ARG A 85 27.69 -10.88 18.97
C ARG A 85 28.59 -12.10 18.82
N SER A 86 29.69 -11.92 18.10
CA SER A 86 30.80 -12.86 18.04
C SER A 86 31.90 -12.47 19.04
N GLN A 87 32.90 -13.33 19.23
CA GLN A 87 34.04 -13.05 20.11
C GLN A 87 34.79 -11.76 19.75
N HIS A 88 34.90 -11.47 18.45
CA HIS A 88 35.69 -10.35 17.93
C HIS A 88 34.86 -9.22 17.31
N HIS A 89 33.60 -9.49 16.95
CA HIS A 89 32.80 -8.57 16.14
C HIS A 89 31.36 -8.52 16.61
N ILE A 90 30.76 -7.34 16.47
CA ILE A 90 29.34 -7.09 16.64
C ILE A 90 28.74 -6.83 15.27
N GLU A 91 27.61 -7.47 15.00
CA GLU A 91 26.82 -7.28 13.79
C GLU A 91 25.36 -7.02 14.19
N ALA A 92 24.74 -6.04 13.54
CA ALA A 92 23.33 -5.74 13.70
C ALA A 92 22.66 -5.76 12.32
N LEU A 93 21.58 -6.50 12.22
CA LEU A 93 20.87 -6.79 10.98
C LEU A 93 19.39 -6.43 11.15
N VAL A 94 18.82 -5.78 10.14
CA VAL A 94 17.38 -5.60 10.02
C VAL A 94 16.87 -6.61 9.02
N GLU A 95 16.15 -7.61 9.52
CA GLU A 95 15.58 -8.69 8.71
C GLU A 95 14.09 -8.43 8.50
N HIS A 96 13.63 -8.58 7.26
CA HIS A 96 12.22 -8.68 6.96
C HIS A 96 11.68 -10.06 7.40
N ARG A 97 10.37 -10.17 7.61
CA ARG A 97 9.67 -11.43 7.90
C ARG A 97 10.04 -12.57 6.94
N ASN A 98 10.28 -12.26 5.66
CA ASN A 98 10.66 -13.26 4.64
C ASN A 98 12.08 -13.83 4.84
N GLY A 99 12.83 -13.35 5.83
CA GLY A 99 14.22 -13.73 6.10
C GLY A 99 15.26 -12.94 5.30
N GLN A 100 14.83 -12.00 4.46
CA GLN A 100 15.73 -11.12 3.71
C GLN A 100 16.29 -10.03 4.63
N VAL A 101 17.61 -9.82 4.58
CA VAL A 101 18.27 -8.71 5.28
C VAL A 101 18.12 -7.45 4.44
N VAL A 102 17.51 -6.40 4.99
CA VAL A 102 17.29 -5.14 4.29
C VAL A 102 18.47 -4.19 4.53
N VAL A 103 18.88 -4.07 5.79
CA VAL A 103 20.00 -3.20 6.21
C VAL A 103 20.85 -3.96 7.20
N SER A 104 22.17 -3.79 7.11
CA SER A 104 23.13 -4.35 8.04
C SER A 104 24.13 -3.28 8.48
N ALA A 105 24.71 -3.47 9.66
CA ALA A 105 25.86 -2.72 10.13
C ALA A 105 26.76 -3.66 10.96
N SER A 106 28.03 -3.75 10.60
CA SER A 106 28.99 -4.61 11.28
C SER A 106 30.31 -3.91 11.57
N THR A 107 30.89 -4.20 12.73
CA THR A 107 32.27 -3.80 13.07
C THR A 107 33.34 -4.44 12.18
N ARG A 108 32.96 -5.37 11.29
CA ARG A 108 33.84 -5.89 10.22
C ARG A 108 34.05 -4.86 9.11
N GLU A 109 33.10 -3.95 8.92
CA GLU A 109 33.21 -2.89 7.93
C GLU A 109 34.34 -1.92 8.30
N TRP A 110 35.26 -1.69 7.37
CA TRP A 110 36.42 -0.83 7.60
C TRP A 110 36.02 0.60 7.99
N ALA A 111 34.94 1.13 7.40
CA ALA A 111 34.42 2.46 7.68
C ALA A 111 34.08 2.66 9.16
N ILE A 112 33.55 1.62 9.84
CA ILE A 112 33.24 1.66 11.27
C ILE A 112 34.50 1.32 12.07
N LYS A 113 35.21 0.26 11.66
CA LYS A 113 36.37 -0.27 12.39
C LYS A 113 37.48 0.75 12.59
N LYS A 114 37.76 1.61 11.60
CA LYS A 114 38.84 2.62 11.67
C LYS A 114 38.62 3.68 12.76
N HIS A 115 37.37 3.90 13.17
CA HIS A 115 37.01 4.87 14.22
C HIS A 115 36.89 4.23 15.61
N LEU A 116 37.01 2.90 15.70
CA LEU A 116 36.84 2.17 16.94
C LEU A 116 38.19 1.64 17.44
N TYR A 117 38.50 1.90 18.70
CA TYR A 117 39.64 1.27 19.36
C TYR A 117 39.42 -0.24 19.55
N SER A 118 38.19 -0.67 19.86
CA SER A 118 37.84 -2.08 20.08
C SER A 118 36.46 -2.43 19.53
N THR A 119 36.40 -3.51 18.75
CA THR A 119 35.21 -4.00 18.03
C THR A 119 34.22 -4.79 18.89
N LYS A 120 34.52 -5.02 20.17
CA LYS A 120 33.66 -5.76 21.12
C LYS A 120 33.09 -4.90 22.26
N SER A 121 33.53 -3.65 22.33
CA SER A 121 33.22 -2.71 23.41
C SER A 121 31.76 -2.26 23.41
N VAL A 122 31.30 -1.70 24.53
CA VAL A 122 29.96 -1.08 24.64
C VAL A 122 29.83 0.11 23.69
N VAL A 123 30.90 0.90 23.53
CA VAL A 123 30.96 2.03 22.59
C VAL A 123 30.83 1.56 21.14
N ALA A 124 31.39 0.39 20.79
CA ALA A 124 31.20 -0.20 19.48
C ALA A 124 29.73 -0.60 19.25
N CYS A 125 29.03 -1.15 20.25
CA CYS A 125 27.59 -1.42 20.16
C CYS A 125 26.76 -0.14 19.92
N GLU A 126 27.05 0.92 20.67
CA GLU A 126 26.38 2.22 20.52
C GLU A 126 26.62 2.81 19.12
N SER A 127 27.87 2.76 18.64
CA SER A 127 28.26 3.26 17.32
C SER A 127 27.60 2.45 16.20
N VAL A 128 27.54 1.12 16.32
CA VAL A 128 26.82 0.25 15.37
C VAL A 128 25.32 0.59 15.38
N GLY A 129 24.72 0.83 16.54
CA GLY A 129 23.33 1.27 16.65
C GLY A 129 23.07 2.59 15.93
N ARG A 130 23.93 3.60 16.12
CA ARG A 130 23.82 4.89 15.43
C ARG A 130 23.96 4.77 13.92
N VAL A 131 24.96 4.04 13.43
CA VAL A 131 25.15 3.82 11.99
C VAL A 131 23.97 3.04 11.39
N LEU A 132 23.46 2.03 12.11
CA LEU A 132 22.32 1.27 11.65
C LEU A 132 21.06 2.14 11.59
N ALA A 133 20.81 2.97 12.60
CA ALA A 133 19.66 3.87 12.62
C ALA A 133 19.69 4.85 11.44
N GLN A 134 20.85 5.44 11.17
CA GLN A 134 21.03 6.32 10.01
C GLN A 134 20.72 5.57 8.69
N ARG A 135 21.29 4.38 8.49
CA ARG A 135 21.01 3.57 7.30
C ARG A 135 19.53 3.18 7.18
N CYS A 136 18.86 2.93 8.30
CA CYS A 136 17.44 2.63 8.33
C CYS A 136 16.60 3.85 7.89
N LEU A 137 16.92 5.04 8.38
CA LEU A 137 16.26 6.28 7.95
C LEU A 137 16.46 6.55 6.47
N GLU A 138 17.69 6.37 5.96
CA GLU A 138 18.00 6.51 4.52
C GLU A 138 17.25 5.47 3.67
N ALA A 139 17.02 4.26 4.20
CA ALA A 139 16.19 3.22 3.57
C ALA A 139 14.67 3.41 3.79
N GLY A 140 14.26 4.41 4.58
CA GLY A 140 12.87 4.68 4.95
C GLY A 140 12.26 3.61 5.87
N ILE A 141 13.04 2.99 6.75
CA ILE A 141 12.58 2.03 7.78
C ILE A 141 12.63 2.72 9.14
N ASN A 142 11.46 3.02 9.70
CA ASN A 142 11.35 3.75 10.96
C ASN A 142 10.96 2.85 12.14
N PHE A 143 10.32 1.71 11.85
CA PHE A 143 9.77 0.79 12.83
C PHE A 143 10.38 -0.59 12.66
N MET A 144 10.78 -1.20 13.76
CA MET A 144 11.23 -2.59 13.82
C MET A 144 10.98 -3.16 15.21
N VAL A 145 10.90 -4.48 15.35
CA VAL A 145 10.76 -5.14 16.65
C VAL A 145 12.12 -5.67 17.11
N TYR A 146 12.49 -5.39 18.36
CA TYR A 146 13.65 -6.01 19.00
C TYR A 146 13.19 -7.04 20.04
N GLN A 147 13.64 -8.29 19.88
CA GLN A 147 13.32 -9.40 20.80
C GLN A 147 14.61 -10.02 21.34
N PRO A 148 15.23 -9.40 22.35
CA PRO A 148 16.39 -9.96 23.03
C PRO A 148 15.99 -11.10 23.97
N THR A 149 16.95 -11.96 24.29
CA THR A 149 16.82 -12.83 25.45
C THR A 149 16.92 -12.02 26.75
N PRO A 150 16.39 -12.51 27.89
CA PRO A 150 16.39 -11.73 29.15
C PRO A 150 17.78 -11.30 29.62
N TRP A 151 18.79 -12.16 29.49
CA TRP A 151 20.17 -11.84 29.86
C TRP A 151 20.85 -10.85 28.89
N GLU A 152 20.52 -10.91 27.60
CA GLU A 152 20.99 -9.90 26.64
C GLU A 152 20.38 -8.53 26.94
N ALA A 153 19.08 -8.48 27.24
CA ALA A 153 18.38 -7.25 27.59
C ALA A 153 18.95 -6.59 28.86
N ALA A 154 19.39 -7.40 29.83
CA ALA A 154 20.03 -6.91 31.05
C ALA A 154 21.43 -6.29 30.78
N SER A 155 22.09 -6.67 29.68
CA SER A 155 23.44 -6.22 29.37
C SER A 155 23.50 -4.74 28.97
N ASP A 156 24.50 -4.03 29.45
CA ASP A 156 24.66 -2.59 29.16
C ASP A 156 24.97 -2.33 27.68
N SER A 157 25.59 -3.30 27.00
CA SER A 157 25.85 -3.21 25.57
C SER A 157 24.56 -3.15 24.73
N MET A 158 23.55 -3.94 25.08
CA MET A 158 22.27 -3.94 24.36
C MET A 158 21.45 -2.70 24.71
N LYS A 159 21.46 -2.26 25.98
CA LYS A 159 20.82 -0.99 26.37
C LYS A 159 21.40 0.19 25.59
N ARG A 160 22.73 0.28 25.47
CA ARG A 160 23.40 1.34 24.70
C ARG A 160 23.14 1.26 23.20
N LEU A 161 23.02 0.05 22.65
CA LEU A 161 22.62 -0.14 21.26
C LEU A 161 21.19 0.37 21.04
N GLN A 162 20.25 0.05 21.94
CA GLN A 162 18.88 0.55 21.87
C GLN A 162 18.83 2.07 21.96
N ILE A 163 19.58 2.67 22.89
CA ILE A 163 19.70 4.13 23.02
C ILE A 163 20.20 4.73 21.70
N GLY A 164 21.27 4.18 21.11
CA GLY A 164 21.79 4.65 19.82
C GLY A 164 20.78 4.56 18.67
N MET A 165 19.91 3.55 18.68
CA MET A 165 18.82 3.42 17.70
C MET A 165 17.71 4.46 17.91
N ILE A 166 17.30 4.67 19.17
CA ILE A 166 16.24 5.60 19.56
C ILE A 166 16.69 7.05 19.33
N GLU A 167 17.92 7.40 19.72
CA GLU A 167 18.54 8.70 19.43
C GLU A 167 18.65 8.96 17.93
N GLY A 168 18.90 7.90 17.15
CA GLY A 168 18.91 7.93 15.70
C GLY A 168 17.52 8.05 15.06
N GLY A 169 16.43 8.14 15.83
CA GLY A 169 15.07 8.35 15.34
C GLY A 169 14.31 7.08 14.94
N VAL A 170 14.83 5.90 15.24
CA VAL A 170 14.18 4.62 14.94
C VAL A 170 13.43 4.10 16.17
N VAL A 171 12.19 3.66 15.98
CA VAL A 171 11.34 3.13 17.03
C VAL A 171 11.42 1.60 17.04
N LEU A 172 11.81 1.02 18.18
CA LEU A 172 11.98 -0.43 18.37
C LEU A 172 10.65 -1.17 18.70
N GLN A 173 9.53 -0.55 18.35
CA GLN A 173 8.20 -1.10 18.48
C GLN A 173 7.41 -0.77 17.21
N GLU A 174 6.84 -1.80 16.60
CA GLU A 174 5.97 -1.62 15.44
C GLU A 174 4.54 -1.22 15.86
N PRO A 175 3.83 -0.45 15.01
CA PRO A 175 2.43 -0.21 15.21
C PRO A 175 1.62 -1.52 15.10
N ARG A 176 0.44 -1.51 15.75
CA ARG A 176 -0.52 -2.59 15.64
C ARG A 176 -1.13 -2.60 14.24
N ARG A 177 -1.47 -3.79 13.76
CA ARG A 177 -2.16 -3.96 12.47
C ARG A 177 -3.60 -3.45 12.56
N ILE A 178 -4.03 -2.70 11.56
CA ILE A 178 -5.42 -2.23 11.40
C ILE A 178 -6.24 -3.36 10.77
N TYR A 179 -7.42 -3.63 11.33
CA TYR A 179 -8.37 -4.64 10.87
C TYR A 179 -9.65 -4.06 10.28
N GLU A 180 -10.07 -2.90 10.81
CA GLU A 180 -11.34 -2.21 10.56
C GLU A 180 -11.07 -0.70 10.43
#